data_AF-A9Y4G7-F1
#
_entry.id   AF-A9Y4G7-F1
#
_cell.length_a   1.000
_cell.length_b   1.000
_cell.length_c   1.000
_cell.angle_alpha   90.00
_cell.angle_beta   90.00
_cell.angle_gamma   90.00
#
_symmetry.space_group_name_H-M   'P 1'
#
loop_
_entity.id
_entity.type
_entity.pdbx_description
1 polymer ?
#
loop_
_entity_poly.entity_id
_entity_poly.type
_entity_poly.pdbx_seq_one_letter_code
_entity_poly.pdbx_strand_id
1 'polypeptide(L)'
;LLKLGGYGIMRITMLLAPMTPKLYYPFMILALWGIVMTSSICMRQTDLKSLIAYSSVSHMGLVISACLIQTPWSFTGAVILMIAHGLTSSMLFCLANTNYERTHTRTMILTRGFQLILPLMSTWWLLANLTNMALPPSINLMGELVIIISLFNWSTPTILLTGLGTLITAMYSLNMFLTTQRNKLAMNISITDPTHSREHLLMTMHMTPLILIIMKPALISGLINC
;
A
#
# COMPACT_ATOMS: atom_id res chain seq x y z
N LEU A 1 3.16 -9.55 -9.51
CA LEU A 1 2.91 -8.93 -10.83
C LEU A 1 3.32 -7.47 -10.87
N LEU A 2 2.69 -6.56 -10.12
CA LEU A 2 2.99 -5.11 -10.17
C LEU A 2 4.49 -4.74 -10.03
N LYS A 3 5.22 -5.48 -9.19
CA LYS A 3 6.62 -5.21 -8.88
C LYS A 3 7.58 -5.58 -10.04
N LEU A 4 7.18 -6.47 -10.95
CA LEU A 4 7.95 -6.78 -12.16
C LEU A 4 7.99 -5.56 -13.10
N GLY A 5 6.92 -4.76 -13.14
CA GLY A 5 6.88 -3.52 -13.91
C GLY A 5 7.89 -2.50 -13.39
N GLY A 6 7.88 -2.23 -12.08
CA GLY A 6 8.85 -1.32 -11.45
C GLY A 6 10.31 -1.78 -11.63
N TYR A 7 10.57 -3.06 -11.41
CA TYR A 7 11.89 -3.65 -11.66
C TYR A 7 12.31 -3.54 -13.14
N GLY A 8 11.39 -3.79 -14.07
CA GLY A 8 11.62 -3.64 -15.51
C GLY A 8 11.98 -2.20 -15.88
N ILE A 9 11.25 -1.21 -15.34
CA ILE A 9 11.58 0.21 -15.53
C ILE A 9 12.99 0.49 -15.02
N MET A 10 13.34 0.09 -13.80
CA MET A 10 14.67 0.32 -13.22
C MET A 10 15.81 -0.27 -14.07
N ARG A 11 15.61 -1.45 -14.66
CA ARG A 11 16.64 -2.08 -15.51
C ARG A 11 16.76 -1.43 -16.88
N ILE A 12 15.63 -1.09 -17.51
CA ILE A 12 15.58 -0.55 -18.86
C ILE A 12 16.03 0.93 -18.87
N THR A 13 15.70 1.71 -17.84
CA THR A 13 16.10 3.13 -17.77
C THR A 13 17.61 3.31 -17.69
N MET A 14 18.35 2.39 -17.05
CA MET A 14 19.82 2.42 -17.05
C MET A 14 20.41 2.23 -18.45
N LEU A 15 19.75 1.44 -19.31
CA LEU A 15 20.18 1.22 -20.71
C LEU A 15 19.84 2.42 -21.62
N LEU A 16 18.80 3.17 -21.28
CA LEU A 16 18.33 4.34 -22.03
C LEU A 16 19.04 5.64 -21.64
N ALA A 17 20.06 5.59 -20.78
CA ALA A 17 20.80 6.76 -20.34
C ALA A 17 21.82 7.22 -21.41
N PRO A 18 21.93 8.54 -21.70
CA PRO A 18 21.11 9.64 -21.17
C PRO A 18 19.76 9.70 -21.88
N MET A 19 18.66 9.62 -21.13
CA MET A 19 17.34 9.82 -21.72
C MET A 19 17.25 11.23 -22.30
N THR A 20 16.64 11.37 -23.48
CA THR A 20 16.18 12.69 -23.95
C THR A 20 15.31 13.29 -22.84
N PRO A 21 15.70 14.43 -22.25
CA PRO A 21 15.17 14.89 -20.96
C PRO A 21 13.68 15.25 -20.97
N LYS A 22 13.01 15.15 -22.12
CA LYS A 22 11.62 15.58 -22.31
C LYS A 22 10.59 14.45 -22.41
N LEU A 23 11.01 13.20 -22.68
CA LEU A 23 10.05 12.12 -22.93
C LEU A 23 9.35 11.60 -21.67
N TYR A 24 9.94 11.79 -20.48
CA TYR A 24 9.38 11.26 -19.24
C TYR A 24 8.30 12.16 -18.61
N TYR A 25 8.19 13.45 -18.99
CA TYR A 25 7.24 14.39 -18.38
C TYR A 25 5.76 13.93 -18.47
N PRO A 26 5.25 13.44 -19.62
CA PRO A 26 3.86 12.99 -19.70
C PRO A 26 3.56 11.85 -18.72
N PHE A 27 4.49 10.88 -18.61
CA PHE A 27 4.35 9.75 -17.68
C PHE A 27 4.47 10.19 -16.22
N MET A 28 5.32 11.18 -15.93
CA MET A 28 5.45 11.73 -14.59
C MET A 28 4.19 12.45 -14.13
N ILE A 29 3.58 13.26 -15.01
CA ILE A 29 2.31 13.93 -14.74
C ILE A 29 1.19 12.89 -14.53
N LEU A 30 1.12 11.87 -15.40
CA LEU A 30 0.15 10.79 -15.27
C LEU A 30 0.32 10.03 -13.94
N ALA A 31 1.55 9.74 -13.53
CA ALA A 31 1.83 9.06 -12.27
C ALA A 31 1.42 9.92 -11.07
N LEU A 32 1.83 11.19 -11.02
CA LEU A 32 1.53 12.10 -9.92
C LEU A 32 0.04 12.41 -9.78
N TRP A 33 -0.64 12.68 -10.90
CA TRP A 33 -2.09 12.87 -10.91
C TRP A 33 -2.81 11.56 -10.57
N GLY A 34 -2.31 10.43 -11.08
CA GLY A 34 -2.83 9.10 -10.81
C GLY A 34 -2.82 8.74 -9.33
N ILE A 35 -1.82 9.16 -8.55
CA ILE A 35 -1.78 8.97 -7.09
C ILE A 35 -3.01 9.59 -6.43
N VAL A 36 -3.34 10.84 -6.76
CA VAL A 36 -4.48 11.57 -6.18
C VAL A 36 -5.81 11.00 -6.69
N MET A 37 -5.92 10.69 -7.98
CA MET A 37 -7.16 10.16 -8.55
C MET A 37 -7.49 8.75 -8.03
N THR A 38 -6.51 7.85 -7.96
CA THR A 38 -6.74 6.48 -7.48
C THR A 38 -7.03 6.43 -5.99
N SER A 39 -6.36 7.28 -5.19
CA SER A 39 -6.66 7.42 -3.76
C SER A 39 -8.06 8.00 -3.51
N SER A 40 -8.51 8.98 -4.31
CA SER A 40 -9.89 9.49 -4.22
C SER A 40 -10.94 8.46 -4.67
N ILE A 41 -10.64 7.60 -5.66
CA ILE A 41 -11.51 6.46 -6.01
C ILE A 41 -11.66 5.52 -4.81
N CYS A 42 -10.59 5.24 -4.06
CA CYS A 42 -10.65 4.38 -2.88
C CYS A 42 -11.63 4.87 -1.80
N MET A 43 -11.83 6.18 -1.67
CA MET A 43 -12.82 6.75 -0.73
C MET A 43 -14.26 6.30 -1.01
N ARG A 44 -14.59 6.05 -2.28
CA ARG A 44 -15.94 5.74 -2.73
C ARG A 44 -16.14 4.28 -3.13
N GLN A 45 -15.11 3.44 -2.98
CA GLN A 45 -15.21 2.03 -3.34
C GLN A 45 -16.09 1.27 -2.34
N THR A 46 -17.12 0.61 -2.88
CA THR A 46 -18.02 -0.26 -2.11
C THR A 46 -17.44 -1.67 -1.96
N ASP A 47 -16.58 -2.08 -2.89
CA ASP A 47 -15.99 -3.41 -2.93
C ASP A 47 -14.63 -3.42 -2.25
N LEU A 48 -14.44 -4.35 -1.30
CA LEU A 48 -13.25 -4.39 -0.47
C LEU A 48 -12.00 -4.77 -1.27
N LYS A 49 -12.10 -5.80 -2.14
CA LYS A 49 -10.97 -6.22 -2.99
C LYS A 49 -10.62 -5.15 -4.05
N SER A 50 -11.60 -4.40 -4.57
CA SER A 50 -11.31 -3.32 -5.52
C SER A 50 -10.66 -2.13 -4.82
N LEU A 51 -11.08 -1.78 -3.59
CA LEU A 51 -10.42 -0.74 -2.79
C LEU A 51 -8.94 -1.07 -2.59
N ILE A 52 -8.61 -2.30 -2.20
CA ILE A 52 -7.20 -2.73 -2.04
C ILE A 52 -6.47 -2.66 -3.38
N ALA A 53 -7.10 -3.07 -4.49
CA ALA A 53 -6.49 -2.96 -5.81
C ALA A 53 -6.19 -1.50 -6.20
N TYR A 54 -7.13 -0.56 -6.03
CA TYR A 54 -6.90 0.84 -6.33
C TYR A 54 -5.85 1.48 -5.40
N SER A 55 -5.81 1.10 -4.12
CA SER A 55 -4.74 1.52 -3.21
C SER A 55 -3.36 1.06 -3.70
N SER A 56 -3.28 -0.14 -4.29
CA SER A 56 -2.03 -0.61 -4.89
C SER A 56 -1.59 0.20 -6.10
N VAL A 57 -2.54 0.72 -6.89
CA VAL A 57 -2.22 1.62 -8.01
C VAL A 57 -1.67 2.94 -7.48
N SER A 58 -2.22 3.51 -6.38
CA SER A 58 -1.70 4.75 -5.81
C SER A 58 -0.25 4.61 -5.30
N HIS A 59 0.07 3.53 -4.56
CA HIS A 59 1.45 3.31 -4.08
C HIS A 59 2.42 3.01 -5.23
N MET A 60 2.00 2.26 -6.26
CA MET A 60 2.85 2.02 -7.42
C MET A 60 3.02 3.27 -8.30
N GLY A 61 2.08 4.22 -8.26
CA GLY A 61 2.24 5.55 -8.87
C GLY A 61 3.46 6.31 -8.33
N LEU A 62 3.68 6.25 -7.01
CA LEU A 62 4.90 6.78 -6.37
C LEU A 62 6.17 6.06 -6.84
N VAL A 63 6.11 4.73 -6.99
CA VAL A 63 7.24 3.94 -7.50
C VAL A 63 7.59 4.34 -8.94
N ILE A 64 6.58 4.55 -9.79
CA ILE A 64 6.79 4.97 -11.18
C ILE A 64 7.43 6.36 -11.23
N SER A 65 6.90 7.34 -10.48
CA SER A 65 7.47 8.68 -10.45
C SER A 65 8.92 8.68 -9.94
N ALA A 66 9.22 7.90 -8.90
CA ALA A 66 10.57 7.72 -8.37
C ALA A 66 11.53 7.10 -9.39
N CYS A 67 11.09 6.08 -10.14
CA CYS A 67 11.91 5.42 -11.16
C CYS A 67 12.20 6.33 -12.36
N LEU A 68 11.30 7.27 -12.69
CA LEU A 68 11.49 8.21 -13.80
C LEU A 68 12.49 9.33 -13.47
N ILE A 69 12.64 9.72 -12.19
CA ILE A 69 13.60 10.74 -11.75
C ILE A 69 15.04 10.21 -11.70
N GLN A 70 15.22 8.90 -11.50
CA GLN A 70 16.52 8.21 -11.57
C GLN A 70 17.60 8.75 -10.61
N THR A 71 17.21 9.31 -9.47
CA THR A 71 18.17 9.67 -8.41
C THR A 71 18.47 8.44 -7.53
N PRO A 72 19.64 8.39 -6.86
CA PRO A 72 19.93 7.29 -5.94
C PRO A 72 18.89 7.19 -4.83
N TRP A 73 18.49 8.32 -4.25
CA TRP A 73 17.42 8.38 -3.25
C TRP A 73 16.09 7.86 -3.82
N SER A 74 15.70 8.25 -5.03
CA SER A 74 14.44 7.76 -5.61
C SER A 74 14.44 6.26 -5.86
N PHE A 75 15.56 5.67 -6.30
CA PHE A 75 15.65 4.21 -6.48
C PHE A 75 15.63 3.44 -5.16
N THR A 76 16.37 3.90 -4.15
CA THR A 76 16.36 3.25 -2.83
C THR A 76 14.94 3.26 -2.24
N GLY A 77 14.25 4.41 -2.27
CA GLY A 77 12.87 4.54 -1.82
C GLY A 77 11.90 3.66 -2.63
N ALA A 78 12.06 3.59 -3.95
CA ALA A 78 11.23 2.76 -4.82
C ALA A 78 11.35 1.25 -4.52
N VAL A 79 12.56 0.74 -4.27
CA VAL A 79 12.77 -0.68 -3.89
C VAL A 79 12.15 -0.98 -2.53
N ILE A 80 12.40 -0.11 -1.55
CA ILE A 80 11.83 -0.23 -0.20
C ILE A 80 10.30 -0.26 -0.27
N LEU A 81 9.69 0.69 -0.99
CA LEU A 81 8.24 0.78 -1.12
C LEU A 81 7.66 -0.42 -1.89
N MET A 82 8.32 -0.91 -2.94
CA MET A 82 7.83 -2.10 -3.68
C MET A 82 7.74 -3.34 -2.80
N ILE A 83 8.72 -3.57 -1.93
CA ILE A 83 8.74 -4.73 -1.04
C ILE A 83 7.75 -4.56 0.10
N ALA A 84 7.76 -3.40 0.76
CA ALA A 84 6.87 -3.10 1.88
C ALA A 84 5.40 -3.10 1.43
N HIS A 85 5.10 -2.45 0.30
CA HIS A 85 3.78 -2.51 -0.32
C HIS A 85 3.43 -3.94 -0.79
N GLY A 86 4.41 -4.74 -1.23
CA GLY A 86 4.22 -6.15 -1.55
C GLY A 86 3.63 -6.96 -0.41
N LEU A 87 4.22 -6.84 0.79
CA LEU A 87 3.78 -7.55 1.99
C LEU A 87 2.45 -6.99 2.55
N THR A 88 2.29 -5.67 2.58
CA THR A 88 1.07 -5.04 3.12
C THR A 88 -0.15 -5.29 2.24
N SER A 89 -0.02 -5.12 0.91
CA SER A 89 -1.12 -5.38 -0.03
C SER A 89 -1.55 -6.84 -0.06
N SER A 90 -0.60 -7.79 -0.01
CA SER A 90 -0.93 -9.22 0.05
C SER A 90 -1.64 -9.59 1.34
N MET A 91 -1.18 -9.08 2.49
CA MET A 91 -1.87 -9.25 3.77
C MET A 91 -3.31 -8.72 3.72
N LEU A 92 -3.53 -7.52 3.17
CA LEU A 92 -4.87 -6.95 3.00
C LEU A 92 -5.76 -7.80 2.09
N PHE A 93 -5.23 -8.33 0.98
CA PHE A 93 -5.97 -9.24 0.11
C PHE A 93 -6.33 -10.55 0.83
N CYS A 94 -5.46 -11.06 1.68
CA CYS A 94 -5.76 -12.24 2.50
C CYS A 94 -6.83 -11.95 3.55
N LEU A 95 -6.78 -10.80 4.22
CA LEU A 95 -7.82 -10.36 5.17
C LEU A 95 -9.17 -10.16 4.47
N ALA A 96 -9.16 -9.59 3.26
CA ALA A 96 -10.34 -9.52 2.42
C ALA A 96 -10.90 -10.91 2.09
N ASN A 97 -10.02 -11.88 1.90
CA ASN A 97 -10.42 -13.25 1.60
C ASN A 97 -11.03 -13.96 2.81
N THR A 98 -10.48 -13.76 4.01
CA THR A 98 -11.07 -14.36 5.24
C THR A 98 -12.46 -13.83 5.54
N ASN A 99 -12.76 -12.58 5.18
CA ASN A 99 -14.12 -12.06 5.24
C ASN A 99 -14.99 -12.70 4.15
N TYR A 100 -14.48 -12.78 2.92
CA TYR A 100 -15.20 -13.35 1.78
C TYR A 100 -15.55 -14.82 1.96
N GLU A 101 -14.67 -15.64 2.55
CA GLU A 101 -14.95 -17.05 2.84
C GLU A 101 -16.11 -17.23 3.84
N ARG A 102 -16.36 -16.23 4.71
CA ARG A 102 -17.44 -16.26 5.69
C ARG A 102 -18.75 -15.65 5.19
N THR A 103 -18.68 -14.56 4.42
CA THR A 103 -19.87 -13.82 3.99
C THR A 103 -20.26 -14.05 2.54
N HIS A 104 -19.41 -14.68 1.74
CA HIS A 104 -19.53 -14.86 0.29
C HIS A 104 -19.82 -13.56 -0.49
N THR A 105 -19.54 -12.40 0.11
CA THR A 105 -19.77 -11.08 -0.48
C THR A 105 -18.51 -10.23 -0.38
N ARG A 106 -18.26 -9.41 -1.40
CA ARG A 106 -17.11 -8.49 -1.44
C ARG A 106 -17.47 -7.08 -0.99
N THR A 107 -18.75 -6.82 -0.77
CA THR A 107 -19.32 -5.52 -0.43
C THR A 107 -19.00 -5.16 1.02
N MET A 108 -18.23 -4.10 1.20
CA MET A 108 -17.68 -3.68 2.49
C MET A 108 -18.74 -3.31 3.53
N ILE A 109 -19.87 -2.72 3.10
CA ILE A 109 -20.96 -2.30 3.99
C ILE A 109 -21.68 -3.49 4.63
N LEU A 110 -21.70 -4.65 3.96
CA LEU A 110 -22.29 -5.86 4.50
C LEU A 110 -21.37 -6.50 5.55
N THR A 111 -20.05 -6.36 5.42
CA THR A 111 -19.05 -6.94 6.33
C THR A 111 -18.69 -5.99 7.48
N ARG A 112 -19.67 -5.53 8.27
CA ARG A 112 -19.45 -4.56 9.37
C ARG A 112 -19.49 -5.21 10.76
N GLY A 113 -18.76 -4.63 11.72
CA GLY A 113 -18.81 -5.01 13.13
C GLY A 113 -18.06 -6.30 13.49
N PHE A 114 -17.10 -6.73 12.67
CA PHE A 114 -16.37 -7.98 12.93
C PHE A 114 -15.45 -7.97 14.15
N GLN A 115 -15.14 -6.79 14.71
CA GLN A 115 -14.38 -6.73 15.97
C GLN A 115 -15.12 -7.42 17.14
N LEU A 116 -16.46 -7.42 17.13
CA LEU A 116 -17.27 -8.04 18.18
C LEU A 116 -17.21 -9.57 18.13
N ILE A 117 -17.05 -10.16 16.94
CA ILE A 117 -17.06 -11.62 16.73
C ILE A 117 -15.63 -12.18 16.66
N LEU A 118 -14.74 -11.49 15.96
CA LEU A 118 -13.38 -11.95 15.64
C LEU A 118 -12.34 -10.94 16.13
N PRO A 119 -12.17 -10.76 17.46
CA PRO A 119 -11.30 -9.72 18.01
C PRO A 119 -9.84 -9.89 17.61
N LEU A 120 -9.32 -11.13 17.59
CA LEU A 120 -7.94 -11.38 17.14
C LEU A 120 -7.76 -11.15 15.64
N MET A 121 -8.80 -11.33 14.82
CA MET A 121 -8.72 -10.93 13.41
C MET A 121 -8.70 -9.41 13.26
N SER A 122 -9.46 -8.71 14.11
CA SER A 122 -9.50 -7.25 14.09
C SER A 122 -8.15 -6.60 14.42
N THR A 123 -7.30 -7.24 15.23
CA THR A 123 -5.94 -6.76 15.48
C THR A 123 -5.07 -6.89 14.24
N TRP A 124 -5.18 -7.97 13.47
CA TRP A 124 -4.51 -8.10 12.17
C TRP A 124 -5.00 -7.06 11.16
N TRP A 125 -6.31 -6.80 11.11
CA TRP A 125 -6.88 -5.70 10.32
C TRP A 125 -6.31 -4.34 10.72
N LEU A 126 -6.16 -4.08 12.01
CA LEU A 126 -5.59 -2.83 12.48
C LEU A 126 -4.12 -2.71 12.03
N LEU A 127 -3.30 -3.73 12.28
CA LEU A 127 -1.88 -3.75 11.89
C LEU A 127 -1.68 -3.59 10.38
N ALA A 128 -2.48 -4.29 9.57
CA ALA A 128 -2.44 -4.15 8.12
C ALA A 128 -2.82 -2.73 7.66
N ASN A 129 -3.83 -2.10 8.27
CA ASN A 129 -4.20 -0.73 7.95
C ASN A 129 -3.16 0.31 8.41
N LEU A 130 -2.55 0.12 9.59
CA LEU A 130 -1.48 0.99 10.10
C LEU A 130 -0.24 0.94 9.20
N THR A 131 0.13 -0.24 8.71
CA THR A 131 1.23 -0.37 7.75
C THR A 131 0.84 0.21 6.38
N ASN A 132 -0.39 0.03 5.92
CA ASN A 132 -0.87 0.60 4.65
C ASN A 132 -0.92 2.13 4.65
N MET A 133 -1.27 2.78 5.77
CA MET A 133 -1.23 4.25 5.91
C MET A 133 0.16 4.81 6.21
N ALA A 134 1.21 3.97 6.15
CA ALA A 134 2.58 4.36 6.43
C ALA A 134 2.77 4.97 7.84
N LEU A 135 2.23 4.35 8.89
CA LEU A 135 2.47 4.79 10.27
C LEU A 135 3.96 4.62 10.64
N PRO A 136 4.62 5.57 11.34
CA PRO A 136 5.96 5.33 11.91
C PRO A 136 5.91 4.21 12.97
N PRO A 137 6.87 3.27 13.03
CA PRO A 137 8.14 3.14 12.27
C PRO A 137 8.07 2.16 11.07
N SER A 138 6.95 2.10 10.32
CA SER A 138 6.80 1.14 9.21
C SER A 138 7.73 1.39 8.02
N ILE A 139 8.03 0.32 7.28
CA ILE A 139 8.88 0.38 6.07
C ILE A 139 8.15 1.08 4.92
N ASN A 140 6.81 1.01 4.89
CA ASN A 140 6.01 1.77 3.94
C ASN A 140 6.33 3.27 4.06
N LEU A 141 6.36 3.80 5.29
CA LEU A 141 6.75 5.20 5.54
C LEU A 141 8.16 5.49 5.07
N MET A 142 9.12 4.61 5.39
CA MET A 142 10.51 4.81 4.96
C MET A 142 10.61 4.94 3.44
N GLY A 143 9.95 4.05 2.69
CA GLY A 143 9.94 4.09 1.23
C GLY A 143 9.24 5.35 0.70
N GLU A 144 8.04 5.67 1.19
CA GLU A 144 7.27 6.83 0.76
C GLU A 144 7.99 8.15 1.04
N LEU A 145 8.55 8.31 2.24
CA LEU A 145 9.23 9.53 2.65
C LEU A 145 10.49 9.78 1.81
N VAL A 146 11.29 8.74 1.55
CA VAL A 146 12.46 8.85 0.67
C VAL A 146 12.07 9.25 -0.75
N ILE A 147 10.97 8.68 -1.28
CA ILE A 147 10.43 9.06 -2.59
C ILE A 147 9.97 10.52 -2.59
N ILE A 148 9.23 10.95 -1.57
CA ILE A 148 8.72 12.33 -1.45
C ILE A 148 9.88 13.34 -1.39
N ILE A 149 10.95 13.04 -0.64
CA ILE A 149 12.15 13.90 -0.61
C ILE A 149 12.79 14.00 -2.00
N SER A 150 12.93 12.87 -2.70
CA SER A 150 13.52 12.87 -4.05
C SER A 150 12.68 13.64 -5.06
N LEU A 151 11.35 13.56 -4.97
CA LEU A 151 10.41 14.30 -5.80
C LEU A 151 10.45 15.80 -5.50
N PHE A 152 10.52 16.16 -4.22
CA PHE A 152 10.63 17.56 -3.81
C PHE A 152 11.91 18.20 -4.32
N ASN A 153 13.03 17.48 -4.28
CA ASN A 153 14.30 17.93 -4.85
C ASN A 153 14.24 18.05 -6.38
N TRP A 154 13.44 17.22 -7.06
CA TRP A 154 13.23 17.31 -8.50
C TRP A 154 12.37 18.52 -8.90
N SER A 155 11.23 18.73 -8.22
CA SER A 155 10.50 20.00 -8.29
C SER A 155 9.61 20.22 -7.06
N THR A 156 9.66 21.43 -6.53
CA THR A 156 8.94 21.83 -5.31
C THR A 156 7.41 21.64 -5.36
N PRO A 157 6.67 21.85 -6.47
CA PRO A 157 5.21 21.68 -6.45
C PRO A 157 4.75 20.23 -6.25
N THR A 158 5.63 19.24 -6.44
CA THR A 158 5.28 17.82 -6.26
C THR A 158 4.87 17.49 -4.82
N ILE A 159 5.38 18.24 -3.83
CA ILE A 159 5.04 18.03 -2.41
C ILE A 159 3.54 18.18 -2.14
N LEU A 160 2.86 19.07 -2.88
CA LEU A 160 1.42 19.27 -2.74
C LEU A 160 0.67 18.02 -3.21
N LEU A 161 1.04 17.47 -4.36
CA LEU A 161 0.39 16.27 -4.90
C LEU A 161 0.67 15.04 -4.04
N THR A 162 1.92 14.83 -3.63
CA THR A 162 2.28 13.68 -2.80
C THR A 162 1.72 13.81 -1.39
N GLY A 163 1.72 15.00 -0.80
CA GLY A 163 1.14 15.26 0.52
C GLY A 163 -0.39 15.11 0.54
N LEU A 164 -1.09 15.54 -0.51
CA LEU A 164 -2.52 15.25 -0.67
C LEU A 164 -2.75 13.74 -0.85
N GLY A 165 -1.91 13.07 -1.64
CA GLY A 165 -1.97 11.62 -1.83
C GLY A 165 -1.85 10.86 -0.51
N THR A 166 -0.84 11.15 0.30
CA THR A 166 -0.63 10.48 1.60
C THR A 166 -1.77 10.78 2.58
N LEU A 167 -2.29 12.01 2.62
CA LEU A 167 -3.45 12.35 3.44
C LEU A 167 -4.69 11.53 3.04
N ILE A 168 -4.99 11.40 1.75
CA ILE A 168 -6.12 10.58 1.28
C ILE A 168 -5.84 9.09 1.57
N THR A 169 -4.59 8.63 1.53
CA THR A 169 -4.25 7.25 1.91
C THR A 169 -4.55 6.92 3.37
N ALA A 170 -4.25 7.84 4.28
CA ALA A 170 -4.64 7.71 5.68
C ALA A 170 -6.16 7.70 5.84
N MET A 171 -6.88 8.54 5.09
CA MET A 171 -8.34 8.56 5.13
C MET A 171 -8.96 7.23 4.67
N TYR A 172 -8.54 6.65 3.53
CA TYR A 172 -9.25 5.46 3.00
C TYR A 172 -8.89 4.20 3.76
N SER A 173 -7.66 4.10 4.27
CA SER A 173 -7.24 2.96 5.10
C SER A 173 -7.97 2.96 6.44
N LEU A 174 -8.11 4.13 7.07
CA LEU A 174 -8.92 4.25 8.29
C LEU A 174 -10.40 3.97 8.00
N ASN A 175 -10.94 4.48 6.90
CA ASN A 175 -12.32 4.20 6.50
C ASN A 175 -12.55 2.68 6.30
N MET A 176 -11.65 2.00 5.58
CA MET A 176 -11.68 0.54 5.38
C MET A 176 -11.69 -0.22 6.72
N PHE A 177 -10.88 0.21 7.69
CA PHE A 177 -10.88 -0.40 9.03
C PHE A 177 -12.20 -0.15 9.78
N LEU A 178 -12.68 1.09 9.80
CA LEU A 178 -13.88 1.49 10.54
C LEU A 178 -15.15 0.83 9.98
N THR A 179 -15.29 0.75 8.66
CA THR A 179 -16.45 0.13 8.02
C THR A 179 -16.49 -1.37 8.24
N THR A 180 -15.35 -2.04 8.23
CA THR A 180 -15.28 -3.50 8.33
C THR A 180 -15.30 -4.01 9.78
N GLN A 181 -14.48 -3.40 10.64
CA GLN A 181 -14.27 -3.90 12.00
C GLN A 181 -15.22 -3.27 13.01
N ARG A 182 -15.49 -1.96 12.88
CA ARG A 182 -16.35 -1.22 13.81
C ARG A 182 -17.80 -1.20 13.32
N ASN A 183 -18.66 -0.58 14.13
CA ASN A 183 -20.13 -0.54 14.03
C ASN A 183 -20.85 -1.81 14.50
N LYS A 184 -22.17 -1.70 14.59
CA LYS A 184 -23.05 -2.83 14.94
C LYS A 184 -22.99 -3.88 13.84
N LEU A 185 -22.96 -5.15 14.24
CA LEU A 185 -23.05 -6.28 13.33
C LEU A 185 -24.28 -6.15 12.42
N ALA A 186 -24.16 -6.55 11.16
CA ALA A 186 -25.32 -6.72 10.31
C ALA A 186 -26.22 -7.85 10.86
N MET A 187 -27.52 -7.57 11.04
CA MET A 187 -28.45 -8.53 11.66
C MET A 187 -28.64 -9.82 10.86
N ASN A 188 -28.35 -9.79 9.55
CA ASN A 188 -28.56 -10.94 8.66
C ASN A 188 -27.31 -11.84 8.51
N ILE A 189 -26.23 -11.56 9.24
CA ILE A 189 -24.99 -12.34 9.16
C ILE A 189 -24.82 -13.12 10.47
N SER A 190 -25.09 -14.42 10.40
CA SER A 190 -24.73 -15.37 11.46
C SER A 190 -23.36 -15.98 11.14
N ILE A 191 -22.28 -15.33 11.58
CA ILE A 191 -20.95 -15.95 11.52
C ILE A 191 -20.83 -16.92 12.70
N THR A 192 -20.77 -18.20 12.40
CA THR A 192 -20.67 -19.28 13.39
C THR A 192 -19.22 -19.64 13.71
N ASP A 193 -18.33 -19.50 12.73
CA ASP A 193 -17.01 -20.11 12.84
C ASP A 193 -15.95 -19.10 13.31
N PRO A 194 -15.22 -19.42 14.39
CA PRO A 194 -14.11 -18.59 14.84
C PRO A 194 -12.98 -18.56 13.79
N THR A 195 -11.98 -17.74 14.04
CA THR A 195 -10.79 -17.69 13.18
C THR A 195 -10.00 -18.99 13.26
N HIS A 196 -9.72 -19.59 12.11
CA HIS A 196 -8.93 -20.81 12.04
C HIS A 196 -7.44 -20.52 12.27
N SER A 197 -6.69 -21.50 12.80
CA SER A 197 -5.24 -21.41 12.99
C SER A 197 -4.48 -21.11 11.70
N ARG A 198 -4.94 -21.65 10.56
CA ARG A 198 -4.39 -21.36 9.23
C ARG A 198 -4.42 -19.88 8.88
N GLU A 199 -5.48 -19.17 9.28
CA GLU A 199 -5.68 -17.76 8.97
C GLU A 199 -4.71 -16.91 9.80
N HIS A 200 -4.57 -17.23 11.09
CA HIS A 200 -3.58 -16.56 11.95
C HIS A 200 -2.15 -16.84 11.49
N LEU A 201 -1.82 -18.08 11.16
CA LEU A 201 -0.51 -18.43 10.62
C LEU A 201 -0.23 -17.60 9.36
N LEU A 202 -1.19 -17.51 8.45
CA LEU A 202 -1.05 -16.69 7.25
C LEU A 202 -0.76 -15.22 7.58
N MET A 203 -1.50 -14.61 8.51
CA MET A 203 -1.26 -13.20 8.90
C MET A 203 0.09 -13.02 9.58
N THR A 204 0.50 -13.96 10.43
CA THR A 204 1.82 -13.93 11.07
C THR A 204 2.94 -14.00 10.03
N MET A 205 2.83 -14.85 9.01
CA MET A 205 3.85 -14.98 7.96
C MET A 205 3.98 -13.73 7.08
N HIS A 206 2.95 -12.87 7.00
CA HIS A 206 3.06 -11.56 6.36
C HIS A 206 3.67 -10.50 7.29
N MET A 207 3.30 -10.53 8.57
CA MET A 207 3.73 -9.50 9.54
C MET A 207 5.13 -9.72 10.09
N THR A 208 5.59 -10.96 10.25
CA THR A 208 6.95 -11.25 10.73
C THR A 208 8.04 -10.66 9.84
N PRO A 209 8.04 -10.79 8.49
CA PRO A 209 9.05 -10.13 7.67
C PRO A 209 8.94 -8.62 7.75
N LEU A 210 7.72 -8.04 7.77
CA LEU A 210 7.53 -6.59 7.94
C LEU A 210 8.19 -6.10 9.23
N ILE A 211 8.03 -6.79 10.35
CA ILE A 211 8.62 -6.39 11.64
C ILE A 211 10.14 -6.60 11.63
N LEU A 212 10.63 -7.72 11.08
CA LEU A 212 12.07 -8.01 11.03
C LEU A 212 12.84 -7.01 10.17
N ILE A 213 12.25 -6.55 9.07
CA ILE A 213 12.89 -5.57 8.18
C ILE A 213 12.97 -4.20 8.85
N ILE A 214 12.01 -3.82 9.71
CA ILE A 214 12.09 -2.57 10.50
C ILE A 214 13.37 -2.55 11.35
N MET A 215 13.80 -3.69 11.88
CA MET A 215 15.01 -3.77 12.70
C MET A 215 16.31 -3.60 11.90
N LYS A 216 16.31 -3.94 10.61
CA LYS A 216 17.48 -3.81 9.73
C LYS A 216 17.06 -3.39 8.31
N PRO A 217 16.66 -2.12 8.12
CA PRO A 217 16.16 -1.65 6.82
C PRO A 217 17.25 -1.63 5.73
N ALA A 218 18.53 -1.63 6.14
CA ALA A 218 19.68 -1.71 5.25
C ALA A 218 19.70 -2.96 4.35
N LEU A 219 18.95 -4.02 4.69
CA LEU A 219 18.82 -5.20 3.83
C LEU A 219 18.07 -4.90 2.53
N ILE A 220 17.21 -3.87 2.54
CA ILE A 220 16.25 -3.59 1.45
C ILE A 220 16.53 -2.26 0.78
N SER A 221 17.39 -1.41 1.36
CA SER A 221 17.76 -0.11 0.80
C SER A 221 18.44 -0.18 -0.57
N GLY A 222 18.60 -1.34 -1.18
CA GLY A 222 19.12 -1.50 -2.53
C GLY A 222 20.63 -1.24 -2.61
N LEU A 223 21.17 -1.38 -3.82
CA LEU A 223 22.60 -1.39 -4.13
C LEU A 223 23.29 -0.01 -4.07
N ILE A 224 22.72 0.98 -3.39
CA ILE A 224 23.31 2.33 -3.31
C ILE A 224 23.72 2.66 -1.87
N ASN A 225 24.44 1.73 -1.26
CA ASN A 225 25.41 2.05 -0.23
C ASN A 225 26.78 2.23 -0.94
N CYS A 226 26.95 3.36 -1.61
CA CYS A 226 28.26 3.93 -1.92
C CYS A 226 28.25 5.36 -1.39
#